data_AF-D7TPW6-F1
#
_entry.id   AF-D7TPW6-F1
#
_cell.length_a   1.000
_cell.length_b   1.000
_cell.length_c   1.000
_cell.angle_alpha   90.00
_cell.angle_beta   90.00
_cell.angle_gamma   90.00
#
_symmetry.space_group_name_H-M   'P 1'
#
loop_
_entity.id
_entity.type
_entity.pdbx_description
1 polymer ?
#
loop_
_entity_poly.entity_id
_entity_poly.type
_entity_poly.pdbx_seq_one_letter_code
_entity_poly.pdbx_strand_id
1 'polypeptide(L)'
;MDEEGIGVVLARASELRSKFTNCIHKATTQGDEVEEGEEKEEGEAASETLLNIRDALESLESQLSSLQGLQQQQWYEREAALAEIDYSRQKLLKKLKQYKGEDLEVIHEASAFASETVEHSNDLLLPPYPSRPPRSLVADNGHMSHFPFMRNQREIKCTPDPKTHPKGWEFSSMAQRWCLP
;
A
#
# COMPACT_ATOMS: atom_id res chain seq x y z
N MET A 1 -1.65 -16.67 -4.52
CA MET A 1 -1.89 -15.75 -5.66
C MET A 1 -0.55 -15.68 -6.33
N ASP A 2 -0.42 -16.45 -7.40
CA ASP A 2 0.84 -17.04 -7.77
C ASP A 2 1.51 -16.18 -8.85
N GLU A 3 2.74 -15.78 -8.57
CA GLU A 3 3.89 -15.57 -9.46
C GLU A 3 3.85 -14.60 -10.65
N GLU A 4 2.86 -13.74 -10.80
CA GLU A 4 3.08 -12.45 -11.47
C GLU A 4 3.18 -11.36 -10.41
N GLY A 5 4.37 -11.19 -9.83
CA GLY A 5 4.61 -10.11 -8.86
C GLY A 5 4.17 -8.76 -9.44
N ILE A 6 3.72 -7.82 -8.59
CA ILE A 6 3.24 -6.49 -9.04
C ILE A 6 4.25 -5.80 -9.98
N GLY A 7 5.55 -6.02 -9.78
CA GLY A 7 6.60 -5.52 -10.67
C GLY A 7 6.55 -6.09 -12.10
N VAL A 8 6.16 -7.36 -12.27
CA VAL A 8 6.01 -7.99 -13.60
C VAL A 8 4.78 -7.43 -14.31
N VAL A 9 3.67 -7.25 -13.58
CA VAL A 9 2.46 -6.61 -14.12
C VAL A 9 2.73 -5.15 -14.50
N LEU A 10 3.47 -4.41 -13.66
CA LEU A 10 3.91 -3.04 -13.96
C LEU A 10 4.75 -2.99 -15.23
N ALA A 11 5.74 -3.87 -15.37
CA ALA A 11 6.58 -3.94 -16.57
C ALA A 11 5.76 -4.20 -17.84
N ARG A 12 4.79 -5.11 -17.77
CA ARG A 12 3.87 -5.40 -18.88
C ARG A 12 2.98 -4.19 -19.22
N ALA A 13 2.48 -3.46 -18.21
CA ALA A 13 1.70 -2.25 -18.43
C ALA A 13 2.52 -1.18 -19.16
N SER A 14 3.76 -0.93 -18.72
CA SER A 14 4.68 0.00 -19.38
C SER A 14 5.05 -0.43 -20.80
N GLU A 15 5.23 -1.73 -21.05
CA GLU A 15 5.47 -2.26 -22.40
C GLU A 15 4.26 -2.00 -23.32
N LEU A 16 3.05 -2.27 -22.84
CA LEU A 16 1.82 -2.00 -23.59
C LEU A 16 1.67 -0.50 -23.87
N ARG A 17 1.87 0.36 -22.87
CA ARG A 17 1.80 1.82 -23.06
C ARG A 17 2.77 2.27 -24.16
N SER A 18 4.01 1.77 -24.15
CA SER A 18 5.00 2.07 -25.19
C SER A 18 4.54 1.63 -26.59
N LYS A 19 3.93 0.44 -26.72
CA LYS A 19 3.36 -0.03 -28.00
C LYS A 19 2.26 0.90 -28.50
N PHE A 20 1.36 1.36 -27.62
CA PHE A 20 0.31 2.32 -27.99
C PHE A 20 0.89 3.69 -28.38
N THR A 21 1.88 4.19 -27.64
CA THR A 21 2.61 5.42 -28.02
C THR A 21 3.19 5.31 -29.43
N ASN A 22 3.83 4.19 -29.76
CA ASN A 22 4.37 3.95 -31.10
C ASN A 22 3.28 3.86 -32.18
N CYS A 23 2.13 3.24 -31.89
CA CYS A 23 1.00 3.20 -32.82
C CYS A 23 0.43 4.59 -33.09
N ILE A 24 0.27 5.41 -32.05
CA ILE A 24 -0.19 6.81 -32.18
C ILE A 24 0.78 7.59 -33.08
N HIS A 25 2.09 7.50 -32.83
CA HIS A 25 3.09 8.17 -33.66
C HIS A 25 3.01 7.73 -35.13
N LYS A 26 2.86 6.43 -35.40
CA LYS A 26 2.70 5.91 -36.78
C LYS A 26 1.44 6.47 -37.46
N ALA A 27 0.32 6.51 -36.74
CA ALA A 27 -0.94 7.08 -37.25
C ALA A 27 -0.80 8.57 -37.58
N THR A 28 -0.09 9.35 -36.75
CA THR A 28 0.19 10.76 -37.02
C THR A 28 1.13 10.96 -38.22
N THR A 29 2.10 10.07 -38.45
CA THR A 29 3.06 10.19 -39.57
C THR A 29 2.54 9.70 -40.92
N GLN A 30 1.60 8.75 -40.96
CA GLN A 30 1.03 8.22 -42.21
C GLN A 30 -0.17 9.05 -42.73
N GLY A 31 -0.80 9.86 -41.88
CA GLY A 31 -1.91 10.73 -42.27
C GLY A 31 -1.53 11.96 -43.11
N ASP A 32 -0.23 12.20 -43.35
CA ASP A 32 0.26 13.39 -44.06
C ASP A 32 0.46 13.16 -45.59
N GLU A 33 0.26 11.93 -46.10
CA GLU A 33 0.59 11.60 -47.50
C GLU A 33 -0.58 11.29 -48.46
N VAL A 34 -1.85 11.07 -48.05
CA VAL A 34 -2.95 10.76 -49.03
C VAL A 34 -4.37 11.22 -48.62
N GLU A 35 -4.95 12.07 -49.50
CA GLU A 35 -6.36 12.36 -49.91
C GLU A 35 -7.45 12.91 -48.94
N GLU A 36 -8.19 13.90 -49.47
CA GLU A 36 -9.39 14.53 -48.92
C GLU A 36 -10.65 13.68 -49.20
N GLY A 37 -11.49 13.47 -48.18
CA GLY A 37 -12.90 13.11 -48.34
C GLY A 37 -13.35 11.87 -47.55
N GLU A 38 -14.22 12.07 -46.56
CA GLU A 38 -14.98 11.05 -45.79
C GLU A 38 -14.19 10.12 -44.83
N GLU A 39 -12.94 9.73 -45.09
CA GLU A 39 -12.15 8.86 -44.19
C GLU A 39 -11.56 9.58 -42.95
N LYS A 40 -11.70 10.91 -42.89
CA LYS A 40 -11.04 11.77 -41.89
C LYS A 40 -11.66 11.68 -40.49
N GLU A 41 -12.99 11.58 -40.39
CA GLU A 41 -13.68 11.43 -39.09
C GLU A 41 -13.42 10.06 -38.45
N GLU A 42 -13.35 8.99 -39.25
CA GLU A 42 -13.10 7.63 -38.74
C GLU A 42 -11.65 7.48 -38.24
N GLY A 43 -10.69 8.10 -38.95
CA GLY A 43 -9.29 8.18 -38.52
C GLY A 43 -9.06 9.02 -37.26
N GLU A 44 -9.79 10.11 -37.09
CA GLU A 44 -9.74 10.96 -35.89
C GLU A 44 -10.32 10.24 -34.67
N ALA A 45 -11.48 9.59 -34.81
CA ALA A 45 -12.08 8.76 -33.77
C ALA A 45 -11.17 7.60 -33.36
N ALA A 46 -10.52 6.92 -34.31
CA ALA A 46 -9.55 5.86 -34.02
C ALA A 46 -8.34 6.41 -33.24
N SER A 47 -7.83 7.59 -33.60
CA SER A 47 -6.74 8.25 -32.88
C SER A 47 -7.11 8.59 -31.43
N GLU A 48 -8.31 9.15 -31.20
CA GLU A 48 -8.84 9.43 -29.87
C GLU A 48 -8.97 8.17 -29.01
N THR A 49 -9.45 7.06 -29.59
CA THR A 49 -9.54 5.79 -28.85
C THR A 49 -8.18 5.27 -28.42
N LEU A 50 -7.13 5.38 -29.26
CA LEU A 50 -5.77 4.98 -28.91
C LEU A 50 -5.19 5.86 -27.79
N LEU A 51 -5.47 7.16 -27.80
CA LEU A 51 -5.10 8.08 -26.73
C LEU A 51 -5.77 7.71 -25.41
N ASN A 52 -7.08 7.45 -25.43
CA ASN A 52 -7.83 7.01 -24.25
C ASN A 52 -7.29 5.69 -23.67
N ILE A 53 -6.90 4.74 -24.52
CA ILE A 53 -6.29 3.47 -24.08
C ILE A 53 -4.92 3.72 -23.43
N ARG A 54 -4.08 4.56 -24.03
CA ARG A 54 -2.78 4.95 -23.46
C ARG A 54 -2.95 5.58 -22.08
N ASP A 55 -3.90 6.50 -21.92
CA ASP A 55 -4.15 7.20 -20.66
C ASP A 55 -4.68 6.25 -19.58
N ALA A 56 -5.52 5.29 -19.96
CA ALA A 56 -5.97 4.23 -19.05
C ALA A 56 -4.80 3.34 -18.59
N LEU A 57 -3.85 3.01 -19.48
CA LEU A 57 -2.64 2.26 -19.14
C LEU A 57 -1.72 3.05 -18.19
N GLU A 58 -1.55 4.36 -18.42
CA GLU A 58 -0.79 5.23 -17.52
C GLU A 58 -1.43 5.29 -16.12
N SER A 59 -2.76 5.40 -16.05
CA SER A 59 -3.48 5.35 -14.77
C SER A 59 -3.25 4.02 -14.04
N LEU A 60 -3.24 2.91 -14.77
CA LEU A 60 -2.97 1.59 -14.22
C LEU A 60 -1.52 1.47 -13.68
N GLU A 61 -0.52 1.96 -14.42
CA GLU A 61 0.87 2.01 -13.97
C GLU A 61 1.04 2.79 -12.66
N SER A 62 0.36 3.95 -12.56
CA SER A 62 0.36 4.77 -11.34
C SER A 62 -0.23 4.02 -10.15
N GLN A 63 -1.36 3.32 -10.35
CA GLN A 63 -2.01 2.52 -9.31
C GLN A 63 -1.13 1.33 -8.86
N LEU A 64 -0.51 0.63 -9.81
CA LEU A 64 0.38 -0.50 -9.51
C LEU A 64 1.63 -0.02 -8.76
N SER A 65 2.22 1.10 -9.16
CA SER A 65 3.36 1.72 -8.48
C SER A 65 3.00 2.14 -7.05
N SER A 66 1.82 2.74 -6.86
CA SER A 66 1.31 3.11 -5.54
C SER A 66 1.11 1.89 -4.64
N LEU A 67 0.53 0.81 -5.17
CA LEU A 67 0.35 -0.44 -4.44
C LEU A 67 1.69 -1.07 -4.02
N GLN A 68 2.67 -1.09 -4.93
CA GLN A 68 4.01 -1.58 -4.64
C GLN A 68 4.68 -0.77 -3.53
N GLY A 69 4.56 0.56 -3.57
CA GLY A 69 5.06 1.44 -2.53
C GLY A 69 4.42 1.15 -1.17
N LEU A 70 3.09 0.96 -1.13
CA LEU A 70 2.38 0.64 0.11
C LEU A 70 2.81 -0.70 0.71
N GLN A 71 2.93 -1.75 -0.12
CA GLN A 71 3.36 -3.06 0.34
C GLN A 71 4.77 -3.00 0.93
N GLN A 72 5.68 -2.28 0.26
CA GLN A 72 7.03 -2.09 0.74
C GLN A 72 7.06 -1.35 2.08
N GLN A 73 6.24 -0.30 2.22
CA GLN A 73 6.10 0.45 3.47
C GLN A 73 5.60 -0.45 4.61
N GLN A 74 4.53 -1.21 4.39
CA GLN A 74 3.97 -2.12 5.39
C GLN A 74 4.99 -3.17 5.84
N TRP A 75 5.78 -3.68 4.90
CA TRP A 75 6.88 -4.59 5.22
C TRP A 75 7.93 -3.94 6.13
N TYR A 76 8.36 -2.72 5.81
CA TYR A 76 9.33 -2.01 6.66
C TYR A 76 8.77 -1.68 8.04
N GLU A 77 7.53 -1.21 8.12
CA GLU A 77 6.87 -0.90 9.40
C GLU A 77 6.72 -2.15 10.26
N ARG A 78 6.28 -3.26 9.64
CA ARG A 78 6.18 -4.56 10.31
C ARG A 78 7.54 -5.00 10.84
N GLU A 79 8.56 -5.03 10.00
CA GLU A 79 9.90 -5.48 10.38
C GLU A 79 10.50 -4.61 11.50
N ALA A 80 10.30 -3.29 11.42
CA ALA A 80 10.75 -2.37 12.47
C ALA A 80 10.05 -2.64 13.81
N ALA A 81 8.74 -2.84 13.81
CA ALA A 81 7.99 -3.16 15.02
C ALA A 81 8.41 -4.51 15.63
N LEU A 82 8.66 -5.51 14.79
CA LEU A 82 9.14 -6.83 15.23
C LEU A 82 10.52 -6.74 15.87
N ALA A 83 11.45 -6.01 15.26
CA ALA A 83 12.77 -5.77 15.81
C ALA A 83 12.70 -5.04 17.17
N GLU A 84 11.79 -4.08 17.33
CA GLU A 84 11.60 -3.35 18.59
C GLU A 84 11.01 -4.24 19.70
N ILE A 85 10.05 -5.10 19.36
CA ILE A 85 9.50 -6.12 20.26
C ILE A 85 10.62 -7.06 20.71
N ASP A 86 11.43 -7.56 19.77
CA ASP A 86 12.52 -8.48 20.04
C ASP A 86 13.59 -7.86 20.94
N TYR A 87 13.96 -6.61 20.67
CA TYR A 87 14.88 -5.86 21.50
C TYR A 87 14.35 -5.71 22.94
N SER A 88 13.08 -5.34 23.07
CA SER A 88 12.42 -5.15 24.38
C SER A 88 12.35 -6.45 25.17
N ARG A 89 12.03 -7.57 24.49
CA ARG A 89 12.03 -8.92 25.05
C ARG A 89 13.41 -9.34 25.55
N GLN A 90 14.45 -9.18 24.73
CA GLN A 90 15.82 -9.50 25.12
C GLN A 90 16.29 -8.67 26.31
N LYS A 91 15.97 -7.38 26.33
CA LYS A 91 16.28 -6.47 27.43
C LYS A 91 15.58 -6.88 28.72
N LEU A 92 14.32 -7.31 28.65
CA LEU A 92 13.57 -7.84 29.79
C LEU A 92 14.24 -9.12 30.32
N LEU A 93 14.53 -10.10 29.47
CA LEU A 93 15.22 -11.33 29.86
C LEU A 93 16.55 -11.06 30.55
N LYS A 94 17.34 -10.11 30.03
CA LYS A 94 18.61 -9.71 30.65
C LYS A 94 18.41 -9.18 32.06
N LYS A 95 17.36 -8.37 32.29
CA LYS A 95 17.04 -7.84 33.62
C LYS A 95 16.56 -8.92 34.57
N LEU A 96 15.70 -9.83 34.12
CA LEU A 96 15.21 -10.96 34.92
C LEU A 96 16.36 -11.85 35.39
N LYS A 97 17.33 -12.15 34.51
CA LYS A 97 18.54 -12.91 34.86
C LYS A 97 19.47 -12.19 35.84
N GLN A 98 19.44 -10.87 35.88
CA GLN A 98 20.27 -10.05 36.76
C GLN A 98 19.64 -9.81 38.13
N TYR A 99 18.37 -10.17 38.31
CA TYR A 99 17.66 -10.02 39.57
C TYR A 99 18.27 -10.95 40.64
N LYS A 100 18.61 -10.39 41.80
CA LYS A 100 19.23 -11.11 42.94
C LYS A 100 18.36 -11.10 44.20
N GLY A 101 17.08 -10.74 44.07
CA GLY A 101 16.15 -10.68 45.19
C GLY A 101 15.55 -12.05 45.53
N GLU A 102 14.37 -12.02 46.12
CA GLU A 102 13.65 -13.23 46.52
C GLU A 102 13.20 -14.07 45.31
N ASP A 103 13.12 -15.39 45.50
CA ASP A 103 12.65 -16.28 44.45
C ASP A 103 11.13 -16.18 44.33
N LEU A 104 10.67 -15.34 43.41
CA LEU A 104 9.25 -15.05 43.20
C LEU A 104 8.74 -15.79 41.96
N GLU A 105 7.60 -16.45 42.08
CA GLU A 105 6.92 -17.16 40.97
C GLU A 105 6.69 -16.24 39.75
N VAL A 106 6.34 -14.97 39.99
CA VAL A 106 6.14 -13.97 38.93
C VAL A 106 7.42 -13.72 38.11
N ILE A 107 8.60 -13.85 38.71
CA ILE A 107 9.89 -13.71 38.00
C ILE A 107 10.11 -14.91 37.07
N HIS A 108 9.74 -16.11 37.51
CA HIS A 108 9.78 -17.31 36.69
C HIS A 108 8.78 -17.26 35.53
N GLU A 109 7.54 -16.83 35.80
CA GLU A 109 6.51 -16.64 34.78
C GLU A 109 6.96 -15.61 33.72
N ALA A 110 7.44 -14.45 34.15
CA ALA A 110 7.94 -13.42 33.24
C ALA A 110 9.14 -13.91 32.41
N SER A 111 10.00 -14.76 33.00
CA SER A 111 11.14 -15.34 32.31
C SER A 111 10.71 -16.37 31.26
N ALA A 112 9.73 -17.21 31.60
CA ALA A 112 9.13 -18.17 30.68
C ALA A 112 8.44 -17.44 29.51
N PHE A 113 7.59 -16.46 29.81
CA PHE A 113 6.91 -15.63 28.81
C PHE A 113 7.88 -14.93 27.87
N ALA A 114 8.91 -14.25 28.41
CA ALA A 114 9.87 -13.54 27.59
C ALA A 114 10.81 -14.47 26.80
N SER A 115 10.89 -15.75 27.16
CA SER A 115 11.66 -16.77 26.43
C SER A 115 10.84 -17.46 25.33
N GLU A 116 9.52 -17.28 25.32
CA GLU A 116 8.65 -17.83 24.30
C GLU A 116 8.90 -17.14 22.96
N THR A 117 9.23 -17.93 21.95
CA THR A 117 9.41 -17.46 20.58
C THR A 117 8.10 -17.65 19.82
N VAL A 118 7.53 -16.55 19.34
CA VAL A 118 6.38 -16.60 18.43
C VAL A 118 6.88 -17.00 17.06
N GLU A 119 6.40 -18.14 16.56
CA GLU A 119 6.67 -18.58 15.19
C GLU A 119 6.17 -17.53 14.19
N HIS A 120 7.02 -17.17 13.25
CA HIS A 120 6.78 -16.08 12.31
C HIS A 120 5.90 -16.54 11.14
N SER A 121 4.69 -17.01 11.43
CA SER A 121 3.70 -17.29 10.40
C SER A 121 3.19 -15.97 9.81
N ASN A 122 3.30 -15.79 8.49
CA ASN A 122 2.66 -14.69 7.77
C ASN A 122 1.12 -14.75 7.84
N ASP A 123 0.58 -15.84 8.36
CA ASP A 123 -0.81 -16.00 8.77
C ASP A 123 -1.05 -15.35 10.14
N LEU A 124 -0.59 -14.10 10.33
CA LEU A 124 -1.17 -13.26 11.36
C LEU A 124 -2.63 -13.15 10.98
N LEU A 125 -3.46 -13.99 11.60
CA LEU A 125 -4.90 -14.08 11.39
C LEU A 125 -5.41 -12.66 11.36
N LEU A 126 -5.69 -12.17 10.15
CA LEU A 126 -6.27 -10.86 10.01
C LEU A 126 -7.51 -10.88 10.90
N PRO A 127 -7.78 -9.83 11.69
CA PRO A 127 -9.09 -9.66 12.29
C PRO A 127 -10.13 -9.98 11.21
N PRO A 128 -11.29 -10.57 11.54
CA PRO A 128 -12.29 -10.98 10.55
C PRO A 128 -12.83 -9.74 9.84
N TYR A 129 -12.07 -9.25 8.87
CA TYR A 129 -12.47 -8.22 7.96
C TYR A 129 -13.33 -8.93 6.93
N PRO A 130 -14.54 -8.42 6.66
CA PRO A 130 -15.34 -8.98 5.59
C PRO A 130 -14.48 -9.02 4.33
N SER A 131 -14.28 -10.23 3.81
CA SER A 131 -13.65 -10.44 2.52
C SER A 131 -14.36 -9.55 1.52
N ARG A 132 -13.59 -8.70 0.86
CA ARG A 132 -14.09 -7.73 -0.12
C ARG A 132 -15.07 -8.44 -1.06
N PRO A 133 -16.32 -7.96 -1.19
CA PRO A 133 -17.24 -8.53 -2.16
C PRO A 133 -16.58 -8.56 -3.54
N PRO A 134 -16.71 -9.65 -4.32
CA PRO A 134 -16.23 -9.66 -5.69
C PRO A 134 -16.84 -8.47 -6.43
N ARG A 135 -16.01 -7.66 -7.10
CA ARG A 135 -16.52 -6.66 -8.05
C ARG A 135 -17.14 -7.44 -9.21
N SER A 136 -18.44 -7.70 -9.09
CA SER A 136 -19.27 -8.22 -10.18
C SER A 136 -19.16 -7.26 -11.35
N LEU A 137 -18.46 -7.67 -12.41
CA LEU A 137 -18.52 -7.04 -13.72
C LEU A 137 -19.93 -7.23 -14.27
N VAL A 138 -20.84 -6.33 -13.91
CA VAL A 138 -22.02 -6.05 -14.75
C VAL A 138 -21.61 -4.85 -15.59
N ALA A 139 -21.13 -5.15 -16.79
CA ALA A 139 -21.23 -4.20 -17.89
C ALA A 139 -22.71 -4.14 -18.27
N ASP A 140 -23.40 -3.08 -17.89
CA ASP A 140 -24.47 -2.54 -18.71
C ASP A 140 -24.53 -1.01 -18.52
N ASN A 141 -24.94 -0.37 -19.59
CA ASN A 141 -24.51 0.94 -20.05
C ASN A 141 -25.01 2.12 -19.21
N GLY A 142 -24.15 3.15 -19.16
CA GLY A 142 -24.61 4.55 -19.19
C GLY A 142 -25.02 5.19 -17.87
N HIS A 143 -24.10 5.34 -16.89
CA HIS A 143 -24.03 6.56 -16.09
C HIS A 143 -22.73 6.62 -15.27
N MET A 144 -21.77 7.46 -15.67
CA MET A 144 -20.70 7.90 -14.78
C MET A 144 -21.29 8.87 -13.76
N SER A 145 -21.83 8.36 -12.65
CA SER A 145 -22.23 9.17 -11.51
C SER A 145 -21.17 9.04 -10.41
N HIS A 146 -20.25 10.01 -10.42
CA HIS A 146 -19.71 10.67 -9.24
C HIS A 146 -19.45 9.78 -8.00
N PHE A 147 -18.22 9.29 -7.85
CA PHE A 147 -17.73 8.80 -6.55
C PHE A 147 -17.67 9.99 -5.57
N PRO A 148 -18.41 9.98 -4.44
CA PRO A 148 -18.07 10.86 -3.35
C PRO A 148 -16.91 10.22 -2.60
N PHE A 149 -15.70 10.74 -2.79
CA PHE A 149 -14.60 10.56 -1.86
C PHE A 149 -15.00 11.20 -0.52
N MET A 150 -15.72 10.45 0.32
CA MET A 150 -16.06 10.85 1.67
C MET A 150 -14.80 10.77 2.53
N ARG A 151 -14.01 11.84 2.52
CA ARG A 151 -12.99 12.13 3.53
C ARG A 151 -13.72 12.40 4.85
N ASN A 152 -14.01 11.37 5.62
CA ASN A 152 -14.48 11.53 6.98
C ASN A 152 -13.34 12.07 7.86
N GLN A 153 -13.23 13.40 7.94
CA GLN A 153 -12.60 14.06 9.08
C GLN A 153 -13.47 13.77 10.31
N ARG A 154 -13.10 12.74 11.07
CA ARG A 154 -13.51 12.66 12.47
C ARG A 154 -12.59 13.58 13.25
N GLU A 155 -13.00 14.83 13.44
CA GLU A 155 -12.50 15.65 14.54
C GLU A 155 -12.91 14.96 15.85
N ILE A 156 -12.01 14.16 16.41
CA ILE A 156 -12.08 13.81 17.83
C ILE A 156 -11.55 15.03 18.56
N LYS A 157 -12.48 15.90 18.98
CA LYS A 157 -12.22 17.00 19.90
C LYS A 157 -11.91 16.41 21.27
N CYS A 158 -10.67 16.00 21.49
CA CYS A 158 -10.16 15.72 22.82
C CYS A 158 -9.93 17.05 23.53
N THR A 159 -10.88 17.47 24.35
CA THR A 159 -10.64 18.50 25.37
C THR A 159 -9.70 17.92 26.43
N PRO A 160 -8.56 18.57 26.73
CA PRO A 160 -7.75 18.17 27.87
C PRO A 160 -8.31 18.83 29.13
N ASP A 161 -8.84 18.03 30.05
CA ASP A 161 -8.98 18.47 31.45
C ASP A 161 -7.70 18.10 32.21
N PRO A 162 -7.18 18.99 33.08
CA PRO A 162 -5.82 18.90 33.56
C PRO A 162 -5.74 18.11 34.88
N LYS A 163 -4.55 17.52 35.07
CA LYS A 163 -3.96 16.96 36.31
C LYS A 163 -4.19 15.47 36.53
N THR A 164 -3.22 14.67 36.06
CA THR A 164 -2.35 13.88 36.95
C THR A 164 -1.18 13.30 36.15
N HIS A 165 0.06 13.65 36.54
CA HIS A 165 1.26 13.01 36.04
C HIS A 165 1.37 11.57 36.58
N PRO A 166 1.87 10.64 35.76
CA PRO A 166 3.05 9.89 36.17
C PRO A 166 4.15 9.96 35.11
N LYS A 167 5.38 10.00 35.62
CA LYS A 167 6.61 10.19 34.85
C LYS A 167 6.98 8.92 34.10
N GLY A 168 7.39 9.10 32.85
CA GLY A 168 8.55 8.40 32.31
C GLY A 168 8.27 7.17 31.46
N TRP A 169 7.64 7.34 30.30
CA TRP A 169 7.97 6.58 29.09
C TRP A 169 8.23 7.59 27.98
N GLU A 170 9.46 8.06 27.84
CA GLU A 170 9.86 8.78 26.63
C GLU A 170 10.10 7.76 25.53
N PHE A 171 9.06 7.50 24.74
CA PHE A 171 9.23 6.97 23.40
C PHE A 171 9.76 8.12 22.54
N SER A 172 11.04 8.05 22.17
CA SER A 172 11.56 8.83 21.04
C SER A 172 10.83 8.36 19.79
N SER A 173 9.75 9.07 19.45
CA SER A 173 9.15 9.04 18.12
C SER A 173 10.16 9.62 17.13
N MET A 174 10.94 8.74 16.52
CA MET A 174 11.81 9.06 15.39
C MET A 174 11.35 8.31 14.14
N ALA A 175 10.06 8.48 13.80
CA ALA A 175 9.58 8.29 12.44
C ALA A 175 9.35 9.67 11.81
N GLN A 176 10.45 10.44 11.69
CA GLN A 176 10.44 11.67 10.92
C GLN A 176 10.36 11.30 9.43
N ARG A 177 9.18 11.55 8.86
CA ARG A 177 9.01 12.31 7.61
C ARG A 177 9.86 11.82 6.42
N TRP A 178 9.28 10.95 5.60
CA TRP A 178 9.68 10.77 4.21
C TRP A 178 8.57 11.32 3.30
N CYS A 179 8.56 12.64 3.15
CA CYS A 179 8.11 13.28 1.92
C CYS A 179 9.36 13.81 1.25
N LEU A 180 9.67 13.36 0.04
CA LEU A 180 10.63 13.98 -0.87
C LEU A 180 10.22 13.61 -2.32
N PRO A 181 10.58 14.44 -3.30
CA PRO A 181 9.68 15.37 -3.98
C PRO A 181 9.03 14.81 -5.26
#